data_AF-A0A3M2EHT9-F1
#
_entry.id   AF-A0A3M2EHT9-F1
#
_cell.length_a   1.000
_cell.length_b   1.000
_cell.length_c   1.000
_cell.angle_alpha   90.00
_cell.angle_beta   90.00
_cell.angle_gamma   90.00
#
_symmetry.space_group_name_H-M   'P 1'
#
loop_
_entity.id
_entity.type
_entity.pdbx_description
1 polymer ?
#
loop_
_entity_poly.entity_id
_entity_poly.type
_entity_poly.pdbx_seq_one_letter_code
_entity_poly.pdbx_strand_id
1 'polypeptide(L)'
;QNAPEGLAVAVALMGEGYPRLRAWAIAALTGIVEPVGGVLGAGAITLSEPLLPWGLAFAAGAMIYVISHEIIPETHRSGHQNRATMGLAVGLVLMLFLDVWLG
;
A
#
# COMPACT_ATOMS: atom_id res chain seq x y z
N GLN A 1 -5.03 1.53 -4.10
CA GLN A 1 -3.63 1.21 -3.74
C GLN A 1 -3.32 -0.27 -3.97
N ASN A 2 -4.18 -1.16 -3.47
CA ASN A 2 -3.92 -2.60 -3.35
C ASN A 2 -3.82 -3.32 -4.72
N ALA A 3 -4.57 -2.88 -5.74
CA ALA A 3 -4.47 -3.43 -7.09
C ALA A 3 -3.12 -3.10 -7.79
N PRO A 4 -2.66 -1.84 -7.82
CA PRO A 4 -1.30 -1.50 -8.25
C PRO A 4 -0.19 -2.20 -7.43
N GLU A 5 -0.32 -2.31 -6.11
CA GLU A 5 0.64 -3.01 -5.24
C GLU A 5 0.70 -4.51 -5.54
N GLY A 6 -0.45 -5.17 -5.67
CA GLY A 6 -0.51 -6.59 -6.04
C GLY A 6 0.11 -6.86 -7.42
N LEU A 7 -0.08 -5.94 -8.38
CA LEU A 7 0.61 -6.00 -9.66
C LEU A 7 2.12 -5.80 -9.53
N ALA A 8 2.58 -4.87 -8.69
CA ALA A 8 4.00 -4.65 -8.44
C ALA A 8 4.67 -5.90 -7.83
N VAL A 9 4.02 -6.54 -6.84
CA VAL A 9 4.50 -7.79 -6.23
C VAL A 9 4.55 -8.93 -7.25
N ALA A 10 3.50 -9.09 -8.05
CA ALA A 10 3.46 -10.12 -9.09
C ALA A 10 4.55 -9.90 -10.15
N VAL A 11 4.79 -8.65 -10.58
CA VAL A 11 5.83 -8.30 -11.54
C VAL A 11 7.23 -8.53 -10.96
N ALA A 12 7.46 -8.20 -9.69
CA ALA A 12 8.72 -8.46 -9.01
C ALA A 12 9.03 -9.98 -8.96
N LEU A 13 8.05 -10.81 -8.58
CA LEU A 13 8.19 -12.27 -8.56
C LEU A 13 8.44 -12.86 -9.96
N MET A 14 7.80 -12.32 -10.99
CA MET A 14 8.08 -12.72 -12.38
C MET A 14 9.50 -12.32 -12.81
N GLY A 15 10.00 -11.17 -12.35
CA GLY A 15 11.39 -10.73 -12.56
C GLY A 15 12.43 -11.67 -11.92
N GLU A 16 12.08 -12.29 -10.79
CA GLU A 16 12.89 -13.31 -10.10
C GLU A 16 12.74 -14.73 -10.71
N GLY A 17 12.03 -14.86 -11.84
CA GLY A 17 11.92 -16.12 -12.59
C GLY A 17 10.78 -17.05 -12.14
N TYR A 18 9.87 -16.60 -11.28
CA TYR A 18 8.69 -17.40 -10.92
C TYR A 18 7.68 -17.47 -12.07
N PRO A 19 6.99 -18.63 -12.24
CA PRO A 19 5.96 -18.76 -13.26
C PRO A 19 4.75 -17.87 -12.94
N ARG A 20 4.14 -17.30 -13.99
CA ARG A 20 3.05 -16.29 -13.92
C ARG A 20 1.91 -16.67 -12.96
N LEU A 21 1.49 -17.94 -12.98
CA LEU A 21 0.45 -18.47 -12.10
C LEU A 21 0.85 -18.46 -10.62
N ARG A 22 2.11 -18.75 -10.30
CA ARG A 22 2.61 -18.69 -8.91
C ARG A 22 2.76 -17.24 -8.44
N ALA A 23 3.30 -16.36 -9.29
CA ALA A 23 3.42 -14.94 -8.96
C ALA A 23 2.05 -14.31 -8.66
N TRP A 24 1.04 -14.63 -9.46
CA TRP A 24 -0.34 -14.18 -9.23
C TRP A 24 -0.94 -14.78 -7.96
N ALA A 25 -0.77 -16.09 -7.73
CA ALA A 25 -1.28 -16.73 -6.52
C ALA A 25 -0.66 -16.16 -5.23
N ILE A 26 0.65 -15.88 -5.25
CA ILE A 26 1.36 -15.26 -4.12
C ILE A 26 0.84 -13.83 -3.90
N ALA A 27 0.71 -13.03 -4.96
CA ALA A 27 0.16 -11.68 -4.84
C ALA A 27 -1.29 -11.65 -4.31
N ALA A 28 -2.11 -12.63 -4.69
CA ALA A 28 -3.45 -12.79 -4.14
C ALA A 28 -3.44 -13.21 -2.66
N LEU A 29 -2.53 -14.12 -2.28
CA LEU A 29 -2.35 -14.54 -0.90
C LEU A 29 -1.89 -13.40 0.01
N THR A 30 -0.98 -12.54 -0.46
CA THR A 30 -0.56 -11.36 0.31
C THR A 30 -1.72 -10.37 0.50
N GLY A 31 -2.62 -10.27 -0.48
CA GLY A 31 -3.82 -9.44 -0.37
C GLY A 31 -4.80 -9.91 0.71
N ILE A 32 -4.78 -11.18 1.12
CA ILE A 32 -5.65 -11.71 2.19
C ILE A 32 -5.25 -11.15 3.57
N VAL A 33 -4.02 -10.66 3.73
CA VAL A 33 -3.57 -10.06 5.00
C VAL A 33 -4.40 -8.82 5.36
N GLU A 34 -4.84 -8.03 4.36
CA GLU A 34 -5.63 -6.82 4.57
C GLU A 34 -7.01 -7.09 5.21
N PRO A 35 -7.90 -7.95 4.66
CA PRO A 35 -9.19 -8.24 5.29
C PRO A 35 -9.03 -8.92 6.64
N VAL A 36 -8.03 -9.79 6.82
CA VAL A 36 -7.76 -10.42 8.13
C VAL A 36 -7.35 -9.38 9.16
N GLY A 37 -6.41 -8.51 8.82
CA GLY A 37 -5.98 -7.39 9.66
C GLY A 37 -7.12 -6.40 9.93
N GLY A 38 -7.96 -6.12 8.93
CA GLY A 38 -9.13 -5.26 9.05
C GLY A 38 -10.18 -5.81 10.00
N VAL A 39 -10.50 -7.11 9.93
CA VAL A 39 -11.45 -7.76 10.85
C VAL A 39 -10.90 -7.78 12.28
N LEU A 40 -9.61 -8.10 12.45
CA LEU A 40 -8.96 -8.07 13.77
C LEU A 40 -8.92 -6.64 14.35
N GLY A 41 -8.58 -5.65 13.52
CA GLY A 41 -8.58 -4.24 13.91
C GLY A 41 -9.98 -3.75 14.29
N ALA A 42 -10.99 -4.09 13.49
CA ALA A 42 -12.39 -3.77 13.79
C ALA A 42 -12.84 -4.40 15.11
N GLY A 43 -12.50 -5.66 15.37
CA GLY A 43 -12.80 -6.34 16.62
C GLY A 43 -12.05 -5.77 17.84
N ALA A 44 -10.83 -5.28 17.67
CA ALA A 44 -10.09 -4.62 18.74
C ALA A 44 -10.65 -3.23 19.07
N ILE A 45 -11.09 -2.49 18.05
CA ILE A 45 -11.63 -1.14 18.17
C ILE A 45 -13.00 -1.13 18.86
N THR A 46 -13.85 -2.13 18.65
CA THR A 46 -15.17 -2.22 19.32
C THR A 46 -15.08 -2.32 20.84
N LEU A 47 -13.94 -2.74 21.39
CA LEU A 47 -13.69 -2.75 22.83
C LEU A 47 -13.12 -1.42 23.36
N SER A 48 -12.62 -0.52 22.52
CA SER A 48 -11.90 0.69 22.95
C SER A 48 -11.91 1.81 21.91
N GLU A 49 -13.06 2.48 21.76
CA GLU A 49 -13.22 3.72 20.99
C GLU A 49 -12.14 4.80 21.25
N PRO A 50 -11.63 5.00 22.49
CA PRO A 50 -10.59 5.99 22.73
C PRO A 50 -9.23 5.65 22.11
N LEU A 51 -8.97 4.39 21.78
CA LEU A 51 -7.71 3.95 21.14
C LEU A 51 -7.73 4.11 19.62
N LEU A 52 -8.90 4.30 19.03
CA LEU A 52 -9.10 4.42 17.58
C LEU A 52 -8.24 5.54 16.95
N PRO A 53 -8.21 6.77 17.50
CA PRO A 53 -7.38 7.85 16.94
C PRO A 53 -5.89 7.55 17.02
N TRP A 54 -5.44 6.89 18.10
CA TRP A 54 -4.04 6.50 18.28
C TRP A 54 -3.62 5.40 17.31
N GLY A 55 -4.49 4.42 17.08
CA GLY A 55 -4.27 3.36 16.09
C GLY A 55 -4.19 3.90 14.67
N LEU A 56 -5.11 4.81 14.30
CA LEU A 56 -5.09 5.48 12.99
C LEU A 56 -3.85 6.36 12.81
N ALA A 57 -3.46 7.12 13.84
CA ALA A 57 -2.24 7.93 13.80
C ALA A 57 -0.98 7.06 13.62
N PHE A 58 -0.92 5.92 14.32
CA PHE A 58 0.16 4.96 14.18
C PHE A 58 0.21 4.35 12.77
N ALA A 59 -0.92 3.91 12.24
CA ALA A 59 -1.02 3.36 10.89
C ALA A 59 -0.61 4.38 9.82
N ALA A 60 -1.08 5.64 9.93
CA ALA A 60 -0.68 6.73 9.06
C ALA A 60 0.83 6.99 9.11
N GLY A 61 1.41 7.01 10.31
CA GLY A 61 2.85 7.19 10.51
C GLY A 61 3.68 6.05 9.89
N ALA A 62 3.25 4.80 10.07
CA ALA A 62 3.90 3.63 9.49
C ALA A 62 3.91 3.70 7.95
N MET A 63 2.79 4.07 7.33
CA MET A 63 2.71 4.22 5.87
C MET A 63 3.60 5.34 5.35
N ILE A 64 3.66 6.49 6.04
CA ILE A 64 4.57 7.59 5.66
C ILE A 64 6.04 7.15 5.74
N TYR A 65 6.41 6.37 6.76
CA TYR A 65 7.76 5.82 6.91
C TYR A 65 8.13 4.89 5.73
N VAL A 66 7.27 3.91 5.41
CA VAL A 66 7.47 2.97 4.30
C VAL A 66 7.60 3.70 2.97
N ILE A 67 6.72 4.66 2.69
CA ILE A 67 6.79 5.46 1.46
C ILE A 67 8.12 6.21 1.37
N SER A 68 8.53 6.85 2.46
CA SER A 68 9.72 7.71 2.49
C SER A 68 11.04 6.94 2.46
N HIS A 69 11.11 5.79 3.12
CA HIS A 69 12.35 5.01 3.27
C HIS A 69 12.49 3.89 2.26
N GLU A 70 11.40 3.35 1.72
CA GLU A 70 11.45 2.24 0.76
C GLU A 70 11.04 2.70 -0.64
N ILE A 71 9.83 3.26 -0.79
CA ILE A 71 9.27 3.51 -2.12
C ILE A 71 10.00 4.64 -2.86
N ILE A 72 10.18 5.81 -2.22
CA ILE A 72 10.86 6.95 -2.86
C ILE A 72 12.32 6.61 -3.18
N PRO A 73 13.13 6.04 -2.28
CA PRO A 73 14.53 5.71 -2.56
C PRO A 73 14.67 4.64 -3.65
N GLU A 74 13.81 3.61 -3.67
CA GLU A 74 13.91 2.55 -4.68
C GLU A 74 13.68 3.10 -6.09
N THR A 75 12.68 3.98 -6.26
CA THR A 75 12.44 4.61 -7.56
C THR A 75 13.59 5.52 -8.02
N HIS A 76 14.32 6.13 -7.08
CA HIS A 76 15.52 6.92 -7.38
C HIS A 76 16.70 6.04 -7.78
N ARG A 77 16.85 4.87 -7.14
CA ARG A 77 17.87 3.88 -7.43
C ARG A 77 17.68 3.23 -8.80
N SER A 78 16.44 3.08 -9.25
CA SER A 78 16.10 2.58 -10.60
C SER A 78 16.23 3.64 -11.71
N GLY A 79 16.70 4.86 -11.43
CA GLY A 79 16.95 5.92 -12.44
C GLY A 79 15.70 6.62 -13.00
N HIS A 80 14.50 6.32 -12.50
CA HIS A 80 13.22 6.84 -13.00
C HIS A 80 12.63 7.97 -12.15
N GLN A 81 13.49 8.71 -11.45
CA GLN A 81 13.20 9.70 -10.42
C GLN A 81 12.05 10.64 -10.81
N ASN A 82 12.16 11.29 -11.98
CA ASN A 82 11.19 12.28 -12.42
C ASN A 82 9.80 11.68 -12.73
N ARG A 83 9.76 10.47 -13.31
CA ARG A 83 8.49 9.78 -13.62
C ARG A 83 7.82 9.26 -12.35
N ALA A 84 8.61 8.76 -11.40
CA ALA A 84 8.11 8.29 -10.12
C ALA A 84 7.52 9.44 -9.29
N THR A 85 8.23 10.57 -9.18
CA THR A 85 7.72 11.76 -8.48
C THR A 85 6.45 12.30 -9.13
N MET A 86 6.37 12.33 -10.47
CA MET A 86 5.15 12.75 -11.16
C MET A 86 3.99 11.77 -10.94
N GLY A 87 4.26 10.47 -10.95
CA GLY A 87 3.26 9.45 -10.61
C GLY A 87 2.75 9.57 -9.17
N LEU A 88 3.65 9.84 -8.22
CA LEU A 88 3.30 10.10 -6.82
C LEU A 88 2.44 11.37 -6.67
N ALA A 89 2.81 12.46 -7.35
CA ALA A 89 2.03 13.69 -7.34
C ALA A 89 0.62 13.51 -7.93
N VAL A 90 0.52 12.84 -9.08
CA VAL A 90 -0.79 12.54 -9.71
C VAL A 90 -1.62 11.62 -8.82
N GLY A 91 -1.02 10.59 -8.23
CA GLY A 91 -1.69 9.68 -7.31
C GLY A 91 -2.22 10.40 -6.06
N LEU A 92 -1.43 11.33 -5.51
CA LEU A 92 -1.83 12.17 -4.37
C LEU A 92 -3.03 13.06 -4.74
N VAL A 93 -2.96 13.77 -5.88
CA VAL A 93 -4.06 14.63 -6.32
C VAL A 93 -5.33 13.81 -6.60
N LEU A 94 -5.20 12.64 -7.23
CA LEU A 94 -6.33 11.75 -7.48
C LEU A 94 -6.95 11.28 -6.15
N MET A 95 -6.13 10.89 -5.18
CA MET A 95 -6.60 10.46 -3.86
C MET A 95 -7.33 11.60 -3.15
N LEU A 96 -6.77 12.81 -3.11
CA LEU A 96 -7.42 13.98 -2.50
C LEU A 96 -8.73 14.35 -3.22
N PHE A 97 -8.76 14.24 -4.54
CA PHE A 97 -9.98 14.46 -5.32
C PHE A 97 -11.05 13.43 -4.96
N LEU A 98 -10.69 12.15 -4.87
CA LEU A 98 -11.60 11.09 -4.48
C LEU A 98 -12.10 11.25 -3.05
N ASP A 99 -11.24 11.65 -2.11
CA ASP A 99 -11.57 11.94 -0.71
C ASP A 99 -12.65 13.03 -0.61
N VAL A 100 -12.43 14.17 -1.27
CA VAL A 100 -13.41 15.29 -1.28
C VAL A 100 -14.74 14.87 -1.91
N TRP A 101 -14.72 13.98 -2.91
CA TRP A 101 -15.92 13.60 -3.66
C TRP A 101 -16.70 12.45 -3.03
N LEU A 102 -16.01 11.52 -2.33
CA LEU A 102 -16.60 10.33 -1.72
C LEU A 102 -16.89 10.50 -0.23
N GLY A 103 -16.19 11.40 0.47
CA GLY A 103 -16.42 11.73 1.88
C GLY A 103 -15.74 10.76 2.84
#